data_AF-A0A7S2TG02-F1
#
_entry.id   AF-A0A7S2TG02-F1
#
_cell.length_a   1.000
_cell.length_b   1.000
_cell.length_c   1.000
_cell.angle_alpha   90.00
_cell.angle_beta   90.00
_cell.angle_gamma   90.00
#
_symmetry.space_group_name_H-M   'P 1'
#
loop_
_entity.id
_entity.type
_entity.pdbx_description
1 polymer ?
#
loop_
_entity_poly.entity_id
_entity_poly.type
_entity_poly.pdbx_seq_one_letter_code
_entity_poly.pdbx_strand_id
1 'polypeptide(L)'
;MKLLNKSQEHILKLESKRTKSEDIDEEGIAKLEQKIEEEDELSLLAADAIGVLIKTHGPDFLPVFEKLGPRIVEMLHPKRTVTTRKYAIFILDDLFEFIG
;
A
#
# COMPACT_ATOMS: atom_id res chain seq x y z
N MET A 1 0.56 -5.17 -13.81
CA MET A 1 1.92 -5.47 -13.28
C MET A 1 1.84 -6.60 -12.27
N LYS A 2 2.72 -7.61 -12.35
CA LYS A 2 2.79 -8.74 -11.40
C LYS A 2 3.42 -8.36 -10.04
N LEU A 3 4.08 -7.20 -9.94
CA LEU A 3 4.88 -6.78 -8.80
C LEU A 3 4.04 -6.33 -7.60
N LEU A 4 3.02 -5.49 -7.79
CA LEU A 4 2.16 -5.03 -6.69
C LEU A 4 1.37 -6.18 -6.05
N ASN A 5 0.80 -7.07 -6.87
CA ASN A 5 0.12 -8.26 -6.36
C ASN A 5 1.07 -9.19 -5.60
N LYS A 6 2.32 -9.31 -6.07
CA LYS A 6 3.37 -10.06 -5.35
C LYS A 6 3.73 -9.41 -4.01
N SER A 7 3.89 -8.08 -3.94
CA SER A 7 4.13 -7.37 -2.68
C SER A 7 2.94 -7.52 -1.73
N GLN A 8 1.70 -7.43 -2.21
CA GLN A 8 0.51 -7.63 -1.37
C GLN A 8 0.35 -9.08 -0.87
N GLU A 9 0.63 -10.07 -1.72
CA GLU A 9 0.68 -11.47 -1.28
C GLU A 9 1.82 -11.71 -0.28
N HIS A 10 2.94 -10.99 -0.43
CA HIS A 10 4.07 -11.06 0.48
C HIS A 10 3.69 -10.49 1.86
N ILE A 11 3.08 -9.31 1.91
CA ILE A 11 2.59 -8.68 3.16
C ILE A 11 1.60 -9.59 3.89
N LEU A 12 0.59 -10.13 3.19
CA LEU A 12 -0.39 -11.06 3.78
C LEU A 12 0.26 -12.35 4.32
N LYS A 13 1.29 -12.86 3.64
CA LYS A 13 2.06 -14.02 4.11
C LYS A 13 2.90 -13.69 5.34
N LEU A 14 3.52 -12.51 5.38
CA LEU A 14 4.31 -12.06 6.53
C LEU A 14 3.41 -11.89 7.76
N GLU A 15 2.27 -11.21 7.63
CA GLU A 15 1.31 -11.06 8.73
C GLU A 15 0.77 -12.42 9.21
N SER A 16 0.43 -13.33 8.29
CA SER A 16 -0.04 -14.67 8.67
C SER A 16 1.04 -15.49 9.39
N LYS A 17 2.33 -15.28 9.08
CA LYS A 17 3.44 -15.94 9.80
C LYS A 17 3.62 -15.34 11.19
N ARG A 18 3.44 -14.01 11.33
CA ARG A 18 3.46 -13.34 12.64
C ARG A 18 2.41 -13.91 13.60
N THR A 19 1.20 -14.18 13.10
CA THR A 19 0.09 -14.70 13.92
C THR A 19 0.25 -16.18 14.29
N LYS A 20 1.05 -16.96 13.54
CA LYS A 20 1.25 -18.41 13.75
C LYS A 20 2.59 -18.71 14.42
N SER A 21 3.00 -17.88 15.38
CA SER A 21 4.35 -17.81 15.97
C SER A 21 4.89 -19.08 16.66
N GLU A 22 4.24 -20.24 16.55
CA GLU A 22 4.58 -21.46 17.30
C GLU A 22 5.95 -22.06 16.92
N ASP A 23 6.48 -21.75 15.73
CA ASP A 23 7.76 -22.30 15.22
C ASP A 23 8.86 -21.24 14.97
N ILE A 24 8.68 -19.98 15.40
CA ILE A 24 9.62 -18.89 15.11
C ILE A 24 10.29 -18.42 16.41
N ASP A 25 11.62 -18.43 16.44
CA ASP A 25 12.41 -17.87 17.55
C ASP A 25 12.36 -16.33 17.58
N GLU A 26 12.84 -15.73 18.67
CA GLU A 26 12.82 -14.27 18.86
C GLU A 26 13.54 -13.52 17.73
N GLU A 27 14.64 -14.07 17.21
CA GLU A 27 15.38 -13.49 16.09
C GLU A 27 14.56 -13.52 14.79
N GLY A 28 13.85 -14.62 14.53
CA GLY A 28 12.96 -14.77 13.39
C GLY A 28 11.76 -13.82 13.44
N ILE A 29 11.21 -13.57 14.64
CA ILE A 29 10.13 -12.59 14.85
C ILE A 29 10.64 -11.18 14.55
N ALA A 30 11.79 -10.79 15.11
CA ALA A 30 12.37 -9.46 14.88
C ALA A 30 12.64 -9.18 13.39
N LYS A 31 13.21 -10.17 12.67
CA LYS A 31 13.42 -10.06 11.21
C LYS A 31 12.12 -9.94 10.42
N LEU A 32 11.05 -10.57 10.88
CA LEU A 32 9.75 -10.50 10.25
C LEU A 32 9.10 -9.12 10.46
N GLU A 33 9.17 -8.60 11.68
CA GLU A 33 8.69 -7.26 12.02
C GLU A 33 9.41 -6.18 11.23
N GLN A 34 10.75 -6.24 11.17
CA GLN A 34 11.55 -5.31 10.37
C GLN A 34 11.11 -5.30 8.89
N LYS A 35 10.87 -6.46 8.30
CA LYS A 35 10.42 -6.54 6.89
C LYS A 35 9.02 -5.97 6.67
N ILE A 36 8.12 -6.16 7.64
CA ILE A 36 6.77 -5.58 7.57
C ILE A 36 6.87 -4.06 7.62
N GLU A 37 7.72 -3.52 8.52
CA GLU A 37 7.97 -2.09 8.65
C GLU A 37 8.58 -1.50 7.37
N GLU A 38 9.60 -2.13 6.78
CA GLU A 38 10.21 -1.69 5.52
C GLU A 38 9.22 -1.65 4.35
N GLU A 39 8.32 -2.63 4.24
CA GLU A 39 7.28 -2.67 3.18
C GLU A 39 6.17 -1.62 3.41
N ASP A 40 5.81 -1.38 4.68
CA ASP A 40 4.84 -0.33 5.04
C ASP A 40 5.43 1.07 4.77
N GLU A 41 6.70 1.32 5.10
CA GLU A 41 7.40 2.57 4.76
C GLU A 41 7.45 2.83 3.26
N LEU A 42 7.80 1.80 2.48
CA LEU A 42 7.81 1.90 1.01
C LEU A 42 6.42 2.23 0.46
N SER A 43 5.39 1.60 1.02
CA SER A 43 3.99 1.82 0.63
C SER A 43 3.53 3.25 0.95
N LEU A 44 3.94 3.78 2.11
CA LEU A 44 3.69 5.17 2.49
C LEU A 44 4.37 6.14 1.53
N LEU A 45 5.65 5.93 1.23
CA LEU A 45 6.40 6.81 0.33
C LEU A 45 5.84 6.79 -1.10
N ALA A 46 5.38 5.63 -1.57
CA ALA A 46 4.69 5.52 -2.86
C ALA A 46 3.37 6.29 -2.87
N ALA A 47 2.58 6.20 -1.79
CA ALA A 47 1.33 6.95 -1.68
C ALA A 47 1.57 8.47 -1.64
N ASP A 48 2.57 8.91 -0.88
CA ASP A 48 2.97 10.33 -0.79
C ASP A 48 3.45 10.86 -2.15
N ALA A 49 4.28 10.11 -2.86
CA ALA A 49 4.74 10.49 -4.20
C ALA A 49 3.57 10.64 -5.19
N ILE A 50 2.57 9.75 -5.13
CA ILE A 50 1.35 9.88 -5.95
C ILE A 50 0.56 11.13 -5.54
N GLY A 51 0.43 11.39 -4.23
CA GLY A 51 -0.22 12.58 -3.70
C GLY A 51 0.44 13.88 -4.19
N VAL A 52 1.77 13.94 -4.19
CA VAL A 52 2.53 15.07 -4.75
C VAL A 52 2.24 15.27 -6.23
N LEU A 53 2.18 14.19 -7.02
CA LEU A 53 1.83 14.29 -8.44
C LEU A 53 0.41 14.83 -8.66
N ILE A 54 -0.56 14.36 -7.87
CA ILE A 54 -1.94 14.86 -7.88
C ILE A 54 -1.97 16.35 -7.55
N LYS A 55 -1.33 16.77 -6.44
CA LYS A 55 -1.26 18.16 -5.98
C LYS A 55 -0.60 19.09 -7.00
N THR A 56 0.42 18.61 -7.69
CA THR A 56 1.22 19.41 -8.62
C THR A 56 0.55 19.56 -9.99
N HIS A 57 -0.08 18.50 -10.49
CA HIS A 57 -0.65 18.46 -11.84
C HIS A 57 -2.17 18.63 -11.88
N GLY A 58 -2.86 18.45 -10.76
CA GLY A 58 -4.32 18.59 -10.66
C GLY A 58 -5.04 17.75 -11.74
N PRO A 59 -6.00 18.33 -12.47
CA PRO A 59 -6.75 17.62 -13.51
C PRO A 59 -5.89 16.97 -14.61
N ASP A 60 -4.69 17.48 -14.89
CA ASP A 60 -3.79 16.90 -15.90
C ASP A 60 -3.24 15.53 -15.46
N PHE A 61 -3.38 15.16 -14.19
CA PHE A 61 -3.03 13.83 -13.68
C PHE A 61 -4.06 12.75 -14.06
N LEU A 62 -5.29 13.11 -14.44
CA LEU A 62 -6.37 12.16 -14.70
C LEU A 62 -6.00 11.04 -15.69
N PRO A 63 -5.33 11.28 -16.84
CA PRO A 63 -4.95 10.22 -17.77
C PRO A 63 -3.96 9.21 -17.17
N VAL A 64 -3.18 9.62 -16.18
CA VAL A 64 -2.30 8.73 -15.40
C VAL A 64 -3.15 7.97 -14.37
N PHE A 65 -4.03 8.67 -13.66
CA PHE A 65 -4.92 8.07 -12.68
C PHE A 65 -5.83 7.00 -13.28
N GLU A 66 -6.35 7.17 -14.49
CA GLU A 66 -7.19 6.14 -15.17
C GLU A 66 -6.50 4.77 -15.26
N LYS A 67 -5.17 4.75 -15.35
CA LYS A 67 -4.36 3.52 -15.41
C LYS A 67 -4.06 2.95 -14.03
N LEU A 68 -3.94 3.80 -13.01
CA LEU A 68 -3.60 3.43 -11.63
C LEU A 68 -4.84 3.14 -10.77
N GLY A 69 -5.93 3.83 -11.03
CA GLY A 69 -7.18 3.86 -10.27
C GLY A 69 -7.74 2.47 -9.96
N PRO A 70 -7.83 1.54 -10.94
CA PRO A 70 -8.29 0.18 -10.65
C PRO A 70 -7.50 -0.54 -9.55
N ARG A 71 -6.21 -0.23 -9.38
CA ARG A 71 -5.36 -0.82 -8.33
C ARG A 71 -5.50 -0.10 -7.01
N ILE A 72 -5.63 1.22 -7.02
CA ILE A 72 -5.94 2.00 -5.82
C ILE A 72 -7.29 1.55 -5.24
N VAL A 73 -8.29 1.29 -6.09
CA VAL A 73 -9.58 0.72 -5.68
C VAL A 73 -9.43 -0.71 -5.14
N GLU A 74 -8.60 -1.55 -5.77
CA GLU A 74 -8.32 -2.91 -5.28
C GLU A 74 -7.66 -2.92 -3.89
N MET A 75 -6.85 -1.91 -3.57
CA MET A 75 -6.24 -1.74 -2.25
C MET A 75 -7.29 -1.51 -1.15
N LEU A 76 -8.50 -1.03 -1.47
CA LEU A 76 -9.59 -0.85 -0.52
C LEU A 76 -10.30 -2.16 -0.14
N HIS A 77 -10.03 -3.27 -0.84
CA HIS A 77 -10.74 -4.52 -0.61
C HIS A 77 -10.60 -4.98 0.86
N PRO A 78 -11.66 -5.46 1.55
CA PRO A 78 -11.61 -5.84 2.97
C PRO A 78 -10.57 -6.91 3.33
N LYS A 79 -10.13 -7.70 2.34
CA LYS A 79 -9.05 -8.70 2.48
C LYS A 79 -7.64 -8.11 2.50
N ARG A 80 -7.49 -6.80 2.27
CA ARG A 80 -6.20 -6.09 2.37
C ARG A 80 -5.93 -5.68 3.81
N THR A 81 -4.67 -5.43 4.14
CA THR A 81 -4.29 -4.96 5.48
C THR A 81 -4.91 -3.59 5.77
N VAL A 82 -5.08 -3.25 7.05
CA VAL A 82 -5.60 -1.93 7.46
C VAL A 82 -4.72 -0.82 6.88
N THR A 83 -3.40 -1.00 6.94
CA THR A 83 -2.41 -0.06 6.42
C THR A 83 -2.55 0.15 4.90
N THR A 84 -2.67 -0.94 4.13
CA THR A 84 -2.88 -0.85 2.67
C THR A 84 -4.16 -0.08 2.33
N ARG A 85 -5.27 -0.34 3.05
CA ARG A 85 -6.53 0.39 2.83
C ARG A 85 -6.38 1.88 3.18
N LYS A 86 -5.64 2.20 4.25
CA LYS A 86 -5.37 3.58 4.67
C LYS A 86 -4.63 4.36 3.59
N TYR A 87 -3.60 3.79 2.97
CA TYR A 87 -2.85 4.45 1.89
C TYR A 87 -3.70 4.69 0.64
N ALA A 88 -4.59 3.76 0.29
CA ALA A 88 -5.53 3.97 -0.80
C ALA A 88 -6.48 5.14 -0.52
N ILE A 89 -6.97 5.26 0.72
CA ILE A 89 -7.81 6.38 1.14
C ILE A 89 -7.04 7.70 1.03
N PHE A 90 -5.78 7.75 1.47
CA PHE A 90 -4.96 8.96 1.37
C PHE A 90 -4.77 9.43 -0.08
N ILE A 91 -4.52 8.51 -1.02
CA ILE A 91 -4.39 8.86 -2.44
C ILE A 91 -5.72 9.36 -3.00
N LEU A 92 -6.85 8.74 -2.63
CA LEU A 92 -8.17 9.15 -3.10
C LEU A 92 -8.60 10.49 -2.51
N ASP A 93 -8.24 10.79 -1.26
CA ASP A 93 -8.47 12.08 -0.62
C ASP A 93 -7.80 13.21 -1.40
N ASP A 94 -6.50 13.05 -1.70
CA ASP A 94 -5.76 13.99 -2.56
C ASP A 94 -6.42 14.10 -3.96
N LEU A 95 -6.88 12.98 -4.54
CA LEU A 95 -7.55 13.02 -5.84
C LEU A 95 -8.81 13.89 -5.81
N PHE A 96 -9.70 13.66 -4.84
CA PHE A 96 -10.95 14.41 -4.72
C PHE A 96 -10.69 15.88 -4.35
N GLU A 97 -9.66 16.17 -3.54
CA GLU A 97 -9.32 17.54 -3.15
C GLU A 97 -8.80 18.37 -4.34
N PHE A 98 -7.92 17.80 -5.18
CA PHE A 98 -7.20 18.57 -6.20
C PHE A 98 -7.73 18.39 -7.64
N ILE A 99 -8.64 17.44 -7.87
CA ILE A 99 -9.22 17.18 -9.20
C ILE A 99 -10.74 17.38 -9.23
N GLY A 100 -11.45 17.16 -8.11
CA GLY A 100 -12.91 17.27 -8.01
C GLY A 100 -13.62 15.95 -8.28
#